data_AF-A0A535TUI5-F1
#
_entry.id   AF-A0A535TUI5-F1
#
_cell.length_a   1.000
_cell.length_b   1.000
_cell.length_c   1.000
_cell.angle_alpha   90.00
_cell.angle_beta   90.00
_cell.angle_gamma   90.00
#
_symmetry.space_group_name_H-M   'P 1'
#
loop_
_entity.id
_entity.type
_entity.pdbx_description
1 polymer ?
#
loop_
_entity_poly.entity_id
_entity_poly.type
_entity_poly.pdbx_seq_one_letter_code
_entity_poly.pdbx_strand_id
1 'polypeptide(L)'
;MRNWLNRILTRPAVFSVVLAVAALLVAVALRPGAVHPQLSKQVVVKAALTGYEAGQFSRVEAKLVYRRDFQRADPGWSTDNPGQLIWVVAVAGNYGISPSFGCCSVPADYPGHNTWGLAVFVDQGGPPHASEFQANYHGDWPPFFDQLPDLAAT
;
A
#
# COMPACT_ATOMS: atom_id res chain seq x y z
N MET A 1 37.55 -50.64 29.09
CA MET A 1 37.51 -49.62 28.02
C MET A 1 36.12 -49.59 27.41
N ARG A 2 35.54 -48.38 27.31
CA ARG A 2 34.51 -47.91 26.36
C ARG A 2 33.29 -48.80 26.14
N ASN A 3 32.10 -48.33 26.55
CA ASN A 3 30.87 -48.25 25.71
C ASN A 3 29.63 -47.80 26.50
N TRP A 4 29.73 -46.75 27.34
CA TRP A 4 28.60 -46.25 28.15
C TRP A 4 28.16 -44.80 27.86
N LEU A 5 28.58 -44.19 26.76
CA LEU A 5 28.33 -42.75 26.51
C LEU A 5 27.44 -42.41 25.30
N ASN A 6 26.94 -43.37 24.52
CA ASN A 6 26.23 -43.05 23.26
C ASN A 6 24.71 -43.32 23.25
N ARG A 7 24.04 -43.41 24.40
CA ARG A 7 22.56 -43.58 24.45
C ARG A 7 21.81 -42.36 24.98
N ILE A 8 22.18 -41.16 24.54
CA ILE A 8 21.39 -39.93 24.83
C ILE A 8 20.68 -39.38 23.58
N LEU A 9 20.94 -39.91 22.38
CA LEU A 9 20.44 -39.32 21.12
C LEU A 9 19.29 -40.09 20.44
N THR A 10 18.35 -40.66 21.19
CA THR A 10 17.08 -41.16 20.61
C THR A 10 15.90 -40.96 21.55
N ARG A 11 15.73 -39.74 22.05
CA ARG A 11 14.45 -39.34 22.68
C ARG A 11 13.63 -38.57 21.63
N PRO A 12 12.56 -39.15 21.05
CA PRO A 12 11.73 -38.48 20.05
C PRO A 12 11.20 -37.12 20.53
N ALA A 13 11.05 -36.95 21.86
CA ALA A 13 10.66 -35.70 22.48
C ALA A 13 11.62 -34.52 22.22
N VAL A 14 12.95 -34.75 22.16
CA VAL A 14 13.92 -33.66 21.95
C VAL A 14 13.85 -33.15 20.50
N PHE A 15 13.67 -34.06 19.54
CA PHE A 15 13.44 -33.70 18.14
C PHE A 15 12.14 -32.92 17.95
N SER A 16 11.04 -33.34 18.59
CA SER A 16 9.75 -32.64 18.49
C SER A 16 9.81 -31.22 19.07
N VAL A 17 10.50 -31.03 20.19
CA VAL A 17 10.67 -29.69 20.80
C VAL A 17 11.52 -28.78 19.91
N VAL A 18 12.63 -29.29 19.36
CA VAL A 18 13.48 -28.51 18.46
C VAL A 18 12.72 -28.12 17.19
N LEU A 19 11.94 -29.04 16.62
CA LEU A 19 11.12 -28.75 15.43
C LEU A 19 10.04 -27.71 15.72
N ALA A 20 9.38 -27.80 16.88
CA ALA A 20 8.35 -26.84 17.29
C ALA A 20 8.95 -25.44 17.53
N VAL A 21 10.13 -25.35 18.15
CA VAL A 21 10.82 -24.07 18.36
C VAL A 21 11.29 -23.49 17.02
N ALA A 22 11.85 -24.30 16.12
CA ALA A 22 12.24 -23.86 14.79
C ALA A 22 11.04 -23.36 13.98
N ALA A 23 9.92 -24.08 14.01
CA ALA A 23 8.67 -23.68 13.36
C ALA A 23 8.11 -22.39 13.96
N LEU A 24 8.19 -22.21 15.28
CA LEU A 24 7.78 -20.99 15.96
C LEU A 24 8.68 -19.81 15.58
N LEU A 25 10.00 -20.00 15.53
CA LEU A 25 10.94 -18.96 15.11
C LEU A 25 10.74 -18.55 13.66
N VAL A 26 10.48 -19.53 12.78
CA VAL A 26 10.11 -19.26 11.38
C VAL A 26 8.78 -18.51 11.31
N ALA A 27 7.76 -18.94 12.07
CA ALA A 27 6.47 -18.26 12.10
C ALA A 27 6.56 -16.83 12.64
N VAL A 28 7.41 -16.58 13.65
CA VAL A 28 7.68 -15.24 14.20
C VAL A 28 8.48 -14.39 13.22
N ALA A 29 9.48 -14.95 12.55
CA ALA A 29 10.26 -14.26 11.52
C ALA A 29 9.43 -13.93 10.26
N LEU A 30 8.41 -14.73 9.98
CA LEU A 30 7.47 -14.53 8.87
C LEU A 30 6.31 -13.60 9.21
N ARG A 31 6.16 -13.14 10.47
CA ARG A 31 5.17 -12.10 10.76
C ARG A 31 5.66 -10.81 10.10
N PRO A 32 4.94 -10.25 9.11
CA PRO A 32 5.20 -8.88 8.70
C PRO A 32 5.13 -8.04 9.98
N GLY A 33 6.21 -7.33 10.29
CA GLY A 33 6.29 -6.53 11.51
C GLY A 33 5.06 -5.63 11.61
N ALA A 34 4.48 -5.52 12.81
CA ALA A 34 3.32 -4.66 13.01
C ALA A 34 3.65 -3.23 12.57
N VAL A 35 3.04 -2.80 11.47
CA VAL A 35 3.19 -1.44 10.96
C VAL A 35 2.35 -0.54 11.86
N HIS A 36 2.94 0.57 12.32
CA HIS A 36 2.25 1.55 13.15
C HIS A 36 2.11 2.84 12.33
N PRO A 37 0.96 3.05 11.66
CA PRO A 37 0.73 4.23 10.85
C PRO A 37 0.86 5.50 11.69
N GLN A 38 1.58 6.49 11.20
CA GLN A 38 1.65 7.82 11.82
C GLN A 38 0.37 8.63 11.57
N LEU A 39 -0.28 8.39 10.42
CA LEU A 39 -1.54 9.01 10.03
C LEU A 39 -2.67 7.98 10.05
N SER A 40 -3.88 8.40 10.41
CA SER A 40 -5.06 7.53 10.30
C SER A 40 -5.66 7.57 8.89
N LYS A 41 -6.27 6.45 8.48
CA LYS A 41 -7.01 6.33 7.21
C LYS A 41 -8.02 7.47 7.00
N GLN A 42 -8.77 7.82 8.05
CA GLN A 42 -9.77 8.88 8.01
C GLN A 42 -9.15 10.27 7.79
N VAL A 43 -8.01 10.54 8.42
CA VAL A 43 -7.31 11.82 8.28
C VAL A 43 -6.77 12.00 6.87
N VAL A 44 -6.16 10.96 6.28
CA VAL A 44 -5.65 11.05 4.91
C VAL A 44 -6.76 11.13 3.87
N VAL A 45 -7.86 10.39 4.04
CA VAL A 45 -9.03 10.51 3.15
C VAL A 45 -9.62 11.91 3.25
N LYS A 46 -9.82 12.45 4.45
CA LYS A 46 -10.33 13.82 4.63
C LYS A 46 -9.41 14.85 3.97
N ALA A 47 -8.10 14.69 4.11
CA ALA A 47 -7.12 15.58 3.48
C ALA A 47 -7.17 15.48 1.95
N ALA A 48 -7.24 14.28 1.38
CA ALA A 48 -7.34 14.04 -0.06
C ALA A 48 -8.60 14.67 -0.68
N LEU A 49 -9.71 14.63 0.05
CA LEU A 49 -10.99 15.16 -0.40
C LEU A 49 -11.21 16.64 -0.03
N THR A 50 -10.21 17.32 0.53
CA THR A 50 -10.36 18.72 0.93
C THR A 50 -10.59 19.59 -0.31
N GLY A 51 -11.68 20.36 -0.31
CA GLY A 51 -12.09 21.21 -1.44
C GLY A 51 -13.05 20.56 -2.43
N TYR A 52 -13.40 19.28 -2.25
CA TYR A 52 -14.42 18.59 -3.03
C TYR A 52 -15.77 18.54 -2.29
N GLU A 53 -16.87 18.43 -3.05
CA GLU A 53 -18.20 18.30 -2.49
C GLU A 53 -18.45 16.88 -1.94
N ALA A 54 -19.27 16.80 -0.89
CA ALA A 54 -19.68 15.51 -0.34
C ALA A 54 -20.50 14.73 -1.38
N GLY A 55 -20.10 13.47 -1.65
CA GLY A 55 -20.76 12.62 -2.63
C GLY A 55 -20.31 12.80 -4.08
N GLN A 56 -19.31 13.66 -4.34
CA GLN A 56 -18.73 13.82 -5.68
C GLN A 56 -18.05 12.55 -6.20
N PHE A 57 -17.54 11.70 -5.30
CA PHE A 57 -16.87 10.45 -5.63
C PHE A 57 -17.77 9.26 -5.38
N SER A 58 -17.92 8.39 -6.37
CA SER A 58 -18.72 7.15 -6.27
C SER A 58 -18.00 6.08 -5.46
N ARG A 59 -16.66 6.12 -5.42
CA ARG A 59 -15.81 5.24 -4.62
C ARG A 59 -14.63 6.03 -4.09
N VAL A 60 -14.30 5.83 -2.82
CA VAL A 60 -13.08 6.36 -2.19
C VAL A 60 -12.49 5.25 -1.34
N GLU A 61 -11.21 4.97 -1.53
CA GLU A 61 -10.49 3.97 -0.75
C GLU A 61 -9.06 4.44 -0.47
N ALA A 62 -8.53 4.04 0.69
CA ALA A 62 -7.18 4.36 1.08
C ALA A 62 -6.49 3.12 1.66
N LYS A 63 -5.27 2.87 1.19
CA LYS A 63 -4.42 1.76 1.62
C LYS A 63 -3.07 2.29 2.10
N LEU A 64 -2.57 1.73 3.19
CA LEU A 64 -1.21 1.96 3.63
C LEU A 64 -0.29 0.92 2.98
N VAL A 65 0.74 1.35 2.28
CA VAL A 65 1.66 0.46 1.55
C VAL A 65 3.10 0.92 1.70
N TYR A 66 4.04 0.00 1.44
CA TYR A 66 5.41 0.41 1.14
C TYR A 66 5.49 0.97 -0.28
N ARG A 67 6.31 2.01 -0.47
CA ARG A 67 6.53 2.65 -1.77
C ARG A 67 6.97 1.66 -2.84
N ARG A 68 7.81 0.67 -2.49
CA ARG A 68 8.22 -0.41 -3.42
C ARG A 68 7.06 -1.23 -3.98
N ASP A 69 6.03 -1.47 -3.17
CA ASP A 69 4.90 -2.34 -3.55
C ASP A 69 3.94 -1.57 -4.45
N PHE A 70 3.81 -0.27 -4.20
CA PHE A 70 3.12 0.65 -5.10
C PHE A 70 3.83 0.78 -6.45
N GLN A 71 5.16 0.96 -6.48
CA GLN A 71 5.97 1.03 -7.71
C GLN A 71 5.90 -0.26 -8.54
N ARG A 72 5.85 -1.43 -7.89
CA ARG A 72 5.67 -2.71 -8.61
C ARG A 72 4.33 -2.76 -9.34
N ALA A 73 3.30 -2.16 -8.76
CA ALA A 73 1.94 -2.13 -9.29
C ALA A 73 1.77 -1.04 -10.38
N ASP A 74 2.46 0.09 -10.24
CA ASP A 74 2.53 1.16 -11.24
C ASP A 74 4.00 1.67 -11.40
N PRO A 75 4.75 1.14 -12.37
CA PRO A 75 6.17 1.47 -12.58
C PRO A 75 6.45 2.94 -12.95
N GLY A 76 5.43 3.74 -13.25
CA GLY A 76 5.58 5.17 -13.58
C GLY A 76 5.90 6.09 -12.41
N TRP A 77 5.90 5.58 -11.17
CA TRP A 77 6.09 6.37 -9.95
C TRP A 77 7.55 6.45 -9.48
N SER A 78 7.90 7.53 -8.76
CA SER A 78 9.27 7.76 -8.26
C SER A 78 9.78 6.60 -7.41
N THR A 79 11.03 6.19 -7.68
CA THR A 79 11.78 5.12 -7.00
C THR A 79 12.40 5.53 -5.66
N ASP A 80 12.26 6.79 -5.26
CA ASP A 80 12.97 7.33 -4.10
C ASP A 80 12.43 6.70 -2.79
N ASN A 81 13.34 6.17 -1.97
CA ASN A 81 13.03 5.55 -0.69
C ASN A 81 11.99 4.40 -0.75
N PRO A 82 12.36 3.22 -1.29
CA PRO A 82 11.45 2.07 -1.45
C PRO A 82 10.88 1.53 -0.14
N GLY A 83 11.52 1.81 1.00
CA GLY A 83 11.07 1.41 2.34
C GLY A 83 10.09 2.40 2.99
N GLN A 84 9.82 3.55 2.37
CA GLN A 84 8.91 4.55 2.91
C GLN A 84 7.47 4.01 2.92
N LEU A 85 6.79 4.22 4.05
CA LEU A 85 5.35 4.00 4.15
C LEU A 85 4.61 5.18 3.54
N ILE A 86 3.64 4.87 2.69
CA ILE A 86 2.80 5.87 2.03
C ILE A 86 1.33 5.45 2.14
N TRP A 87 0.47 6.44 2.29
CA TRP A 87 -0.96 6.28 2.05
C TRP A 87 -1.25 6.58 0.60
N VAL A 88 -1.90 5.64 -0.08
CA VAL A 88 -2.43 5.83 -1.44
C VAL A 88 -3.94 5.95 -1.31
N VAL A 89 -4.47 7.14 -1.62
CA VAL A 89 -5.91 7.40 -1.65
C VAL A 89 -6.37 7.36 -3.10
N ALA A 90 -7.27 6.44 -3.42
CA ALA A 90 -7.91 6.31 -4.72
C ALA A 90 -9.34 6.81 -4.68
N VAL A 91 -9.74 7.48 -5.76
CA VAL A 91 -11.11 7.95 -5.97
C VAL A 91 -11.62 7.53 -7.35
N ALA A 92 -12.90 7.16 -7.41
CA ALA A 92 -13.66 7.00 -8.65
C ALA A 92 -14.66 8.14 -8.77
N GLY A 93 -14.85 8.64 -9.98
CA GLY A 93 -15.86 9.63 -10.29
C GLY A 93 -15.38 10.65 -11.31
N ASN A 94 -16.24 11.61 -11.61
CA ASN A 94 -15.94 12.63 -12.61
C ASN A 94 -15.20 13.78 -11.94
N TYR A 95 -13.88 13.88 -12.16
CA TYR A 95 -13.08 14.92 -11.53
C TYR A 95 -12.14 15.61 -12.53
N GLY A 96 -12.38 16.91 -12.71
CA GLY A 96 -11.50 17.86 -13.40
C GLY A 96 -11.13 17.53 -14.85
N ILE A 97 -10.56 18.51 -15.53
CA ILE A 97 -9.81 18.26 -16.76
C ILE A 97 -8.39 17.87 -16.33
N SER A 98 -7.80 16.81 -16.90
CA SER A 98 -6.41 16.48 -16.58
C SER A 98 -5.52 17.69 -16.89
N PRO A 99 -4.81 18.27 -15.91
CA PRO A 99 -3.89 19.39 -16.16
C PRO A 99 -2.70 18.96 -17.03
N SER A 100 -2.51 17.66 -17.25
CA SER A 100 -1.40 17.10 -18.01
C SER A 100 -1.55 17.12 -19.53
N PHE A 101 -2.69 17.52 -20.10
CA PHE A 101 -2.80 17.70 -21.57
C PHE A 101 -2.08 18.94 -22.11
N GLY A 102 -1.52 19.77 -21.22
CA GLY A 102 -0.82 21.00 -21.61
C GLY A 102 -1.73 22.00 -22.34
N CYS A 103 -1.12 22.90 -23.13
CA CYS A 103 -1.84 23.95 -23.86
C CYS A 103 -2.57 23.48 -25.12
N CYS A 104 -2.25 22.28 -25.63
CA CYS A 104 -2.22 22.14 -27.09
C CYS A 104 -2.72 20.82 -27.69
N SER A 105 -3.08 19.77 -26.95
CA SER A 105 -3.82 18.63 -27.53
C SER A 105 -4.47 17.76 -26.47
N VAL A 106 -5.80 17.74 -26.47
CA VAL A 106 -6.61 16.77 -25.74
C VAL A 106 -6.79 15.55 -26.68
N PRO A 107 -6.59 14.31 -26.20
CA PRO A 107 -6.86 13.11 -26.99
C PRO A 107 -8.29 13.11 -27.54
N ALA A 108 -8.48 12.60 -28.76
CA ALA A 108 -9.79 12.62 -29.43
C ALA A 108 -10.87 11.84 -28.67
N ASP A 109 -10.46 10.87 -27.86
CA ASP A 109 -11.29 10.01 -27.02
C ASP A 109 -11.45 10.53 -25.58
N TYR A 110 -10.89 11.69 -25.24
CA TYR A 110 -11.02 12.25 -23.91
C TYR A 110 -12.45 12.77 -23.65
N PRO A 111 -13.16 12.26 -22.63
CA PRO A 111 -14.56 12.61 -22.39
C PRO A 111 -14.75 13.97 -21.69
N GLY A 112 -13.72 14.80 -21.64
CA GLY A 112 -13.74 16.10 -20.95
C GLY A 112 -13.49 16.02 -19.44
N HIS A 113 -13.30 14.83 -18.88
CA HIS A 113 -13.03 14.61 -17.46
C HIS A 113 -12.17 13.38 -17.21
N ASN A 114 -11.49 13.34 -16.06
CA ASN A 114 -10.91 12.11 -15.55
C ASN A 114 -11.97 11.30 -14.78
N THR A 115 -11.79 9.99 -14.76
CA THR A 115 -12.75 9.01 -14.23
C THR A 115 -12.26 8.35 -12.94
N TRP A 116 -10.94 8.37 -12.70
CA TRP A 116 -10.35 8.01 -11.40
C TRP A 116 -9.03 8.74 -11.15
N GLY A 117 -8.72 8.98 -9.87
CA GLY A 117 -7.51 9.69 -9.46
C GLY A 117 -6.86 9.10 -8.22
N LEU A 118 -5.57 9.39 -8.04
CA LEU A 118 -4.78 9.02 -6.88
C LEU A 118 -4.18 10.27 -6.21
N ALA A 119 -4.16 10.26 -4.88
CA ALA A 119 -3.35 11.17 -4.08
C ALA A 119 -2.46 10.35 -3.14
N VAL A 120 -1.16 10.62 -3.13
CA VAL A 120 -0.18 9.92 -2.31
C VAL A 120 0.34 10.83 -1.21
N PHE A 121 0.32 10.31 0.01
CA PHE A 121 0.79 10.96 1.23
C PHE A 121 1.90 10.12 1.84
N VAL A 122 2.99 10.76 2.26
CA VAL A 122 3.99 10.09 3.10
C VAL A 122 3.40 9.88 4.49
N ASP A 123 3.51 8.66 5.02
CA ASP A 123 3.13 8.35 6.40
C ASP A 123 4.21 8.87 7.36
N GLN A 124 4.13 10.16 7.66
CA GLN A 124 5.02 10.86 8.58
C GLN A 124 4.20 11.66 9.58
N GLY A 125 4.75 11.86 10.79
CA GLY A 125 4.10 12.66 11.82
C GLY A 125 3.86 14.10 11.36
N GLY A 126 2.73 14.67 11.77
CA GLY A 126 2.31 16.03 11.40
C GLY A 126 1.04 16.06 10.54
N PRO A 127 0.67 17.23 9.98
CA PRO A 127 -0.47 17.34 9.09
C PRO A 127 -0.28 16.53 7.80
N PRO A 128 -1.30 15.81 7.32
CA PRO A 128 -1.22 15.09 6.05
C PRO A 128 -1.03 16.08 4.89
N HIS A 129 -0.03 15.82 4.05
CA HIS A 129 0.22 16.59 2.84
C HIS A 129 0.38 15.64 1.65
N ALA A 130 -0.46 15.79 0.62
CA ALA A 130 -0.32 15.03 -0.61
C ALA A 130 0.87 15.58 -1.40
N SER A 131 1.87 14.75 -1.66
CA SER A 131 3.06 15.14 -2.41
C SER A 131 2.90 14.87 -3.91
N GLU A 132 2.07 13.90 -4.26
CA GLU A 132 2.01 13.35 -5.61
C GLU A 132 0.57 12.99 -5.97
N PHE A 133 0.21 13.25 -7.22
CA PHE A 133 -1.12 13.03 -7.76
C PHE A 133 -1.03 12.35 -9.11
N GLN A 134 -1.97 11.45 -9.38
CA GLN A 134 -2.13 10.83 -10.69
C GLN A 134 -3.60 10.84 -11.09
N ALA A 135 -3.82 10.90 -12.39
CA ALA A 135 -5.14 10.98 -12.97
C ALA A 135 -5.24 10.19 -14.27
N ASN A 136 -6.41 9.61 -14.53
CA ASN A 136 -6.71 9.01 -15.81
C ASN A 136 -8.21 9.05 -16.12
N TYR A 137 -8.54 8.93 -17.40
CA TYR A 137 -9.90 8.88 -17.94
C TYR A 137 -10.25 7.51 -18.55
N HIS A 138 -9.30 6.57 -18.54
CA HIS A 138 -9.49 5.20 -19.02
C HIS A 138 -9.92 4.28 -17.87
N GLY A 139 -11.17 3.78 -17.94
CA GLY A 139 -11.81 2.96 -16.91
C GLY A 139 -12.31 3.76 -15.70
N ASP A 140 -13.00 3.14 -14.75
CA ASP A 140 -13.63 3.85 -13.62
C ASP A 140 -12.83 3.77 -12.30
N TRP A 141 -11.71 3.03 -12.31
CA TRP A 141 -10.90 2.78 -11.12
C TRP A 141 -9.44 2.52 -11.53
N PRO A 142 -8.43 2.87 -10.70
CA PRO A 142 -7.05 2.52 -11.00
C PRO A 142 -6.90 0.98 -11.02
N PRO A 143 -6.50 0.38 -12.15
CA PRO A 143 -6.64 -1.06 -12.39
C PRO A 143 -5.78 -1.93 -11.48
N PHE A 144 -4.77 -1.34 -10.84
CA PHE A 144 -3.85 -2.00 -9.93
C PHE A 144 -4.21 -1.83 -8.44
N PHE A 145 -5.10 -0.89 -8.10
CA PHE A 145 -5.28 -0.46 -6.71
C PHE A 145 -5.82 -1.57 -5.81
N ASP A 146 -6.75 -2.39 -6.31
CA ASP A 146 -7.37 -3.47 -5.54
C ASP A 146 -6.35 -4.57 -5.19
N GLN A 147 -5.27 -4.70 -5.97
CA GLN A 147 -4.19 -5.67 -5.77
C GLN A 147 -3.13 -5.20 -4.77
N LEU A 148 -3.12 -3.90 -4.42
CA LEU A 148 -2.21 -3.37 -3.42
C LEU A 148 -2.47 -3.98 -2.04
N PRO A 149 -1.42 -4.27 -1.25
CA PRO A 149 -1.59 -4.63 0.15
C PRO A 149 -2.27 -3.49 0.93
N ASP A 150 -2.91 -3.79 2.05
CA ASP A 150 -3.33 -2.76 3.02
C ASP A 150 -2.71 -3.07 4.39
N LEU A 151 -1.60 -2.43 4.68
CA LEU A 151 -0.85 -2.59 5.93
C LEU A 151 -1.57 -1.98 7.14
N ALA A 152 -2.65 -1.24 6.93
CA ALA A 152 -3.47 -0.68 7.99
C ALA A 152 -4.75 -1.50 8.29
N ALA A 153 -4.99 -2.59 7.55
CA ALA A 153 -6.15 -3.47 7.75
C ALA A 153 -5.90 -4.63 8.72
N THR A 154 -4.71 -4.70 9.34
CA THR A 154 -4.28 -5.77 10.27
C THR A 154 -4.69 -5.52 11.71
#